data_AF-A0A420WLC7-F1
#
_entry.id   AF-A0A420WLC7-F1
#
_cell.length_a   1.000
_cell.length_b   1.000
_cell.length_c   1.000
_cell.angle_alpha   90.00
_cell.angle_beta   90.00
_cell.angle_gamma   90.00
#
_symmetry.space_group_name_H-M   'P 1'
#
loop_
_entity.id
_entity.type
_entity.pdbx_description
1 polymer ?
#
loop_
_entity_poly.entity_id
_entity_poly.type
_entity_poly.pdbx_seq_one_letter_code
_entity_poly.pdbx_strand_id
1 'polypeptide(L)'
;MSTKTLEKKLKPLTTARRAYIGLHGFAYDRAKLRSDQASTLVKNLFETCVSHGEKVETQFNTLSSTVKTDVSEKLKFKMPKRAFKTSNSTKKVAELEAKIERLNAQIDKLSKPMAKKAKPQKTQPAKAAVTKNVQKETPAPKTQPASATADTDKYAPYLADVQRFDAAADISVVRKIVIHCGIALRNNDGRFVACSDETERHTVRNSWLIKKLGLEDETDILDAKVQAVCETMKSDNKKNRVTFYYLLAKNEGRLASL
;
A
#
# COMPACT_ATOMS: atom_id res chain seq x y z
N MET A 1 65.98 8.23 -22.59
CA MET A 1 65.17 6.98 -22.63
C MET A 1 64.63 6.77 -24.04
N SER A 2 64.43 5.52 -24.49
CA SER A 2 63.91 5.25 -25.85
C SER A 2 62.41 5.52 -25.98
N THR A 3 61.98 6.10 -27.11
CA THR A 3 60.58 6.45 -27.41
C THR A 3 59.66 5.25 -27.39
N LYS A 4 60.10 4.11 -27.97
CA LYS A 4 59.37 2.84 -27.99
C LYS A 4 59.03 2.33 -26.57
N THR A 5 59.89 2.61 -25.58
CA THR A 5 59.67 2.25 -24.18
C THR A 5 58.58 3.10 -23.52
N LEU A 6 58.46 4.37 -23.89
CA LEU A 6 57.39 5.26 -23.41
C LEU A 6 56.05 4.91 -24.06
N GLU A 7 56.05 4.66 -25.38
CA GLU A 7 54.85 4.25 -26.12
C GLU A 7 54.25 2.95 -25.57
N LYS A 8 55.08 1.95 -25.25
CA LYS A 8 54.67 0.69 -24.62
C LYS A 8 54.06 0.90 -23.23
N LYS A 9 54.47 1.93 -22.48
CA LYS A 9 53.88 2.32 -21.19
C LYS A 9 52.59 3.13 -21.34
N LEU A 10 52.42 3.89 -22.42
CA LEU A 10 51.27 4.77 -22.64
C LEU A 10 50.03 4.02 -23.18
N LYS A 11 50.22 3.02 -24.04
CA LYS A 11 49.14 2.20 -24.62
C LYS A 11 48.14 1.60 -23.60
N PRO A 12 48.55 0.96 -22.47
CA PRO A 12 47.57 0.47 -21.49
C PRO A 12 46.76 1.60 -20.84
N LEU A 13 47.35 2.79 -20.63
CA LEU A 13 46.67 3.93 -20.03
C LEU A 13 45.61 4.53 -20.97
N THR A 14 45.87 4.58 -22.30
CA THR A 14 44.87 5.04 -23.27
C THR A 14 43.72 4.05 -23.43
N THR A 15 43.99 2.74 -23.38
CA THR A 15 42.95 1.70 -23.35
C THR A 15 42.10 1.78 -22.08
N ALA A 16 42.71 1.90 -20.90
CA ALA A 16 42.00 2.04 -19.63
C ALA A 16 41.12 3.31 -19.60
N ARG A 17 41.62 4.44 -20.12
CA ARG A 17 40.83 5.69 -20.23
C ARG A 17 39.62 5.53 -21.15
N ARG A 18 39.74 4.82 -22.28
CA ARG A 18 38.60 4.50 -23.16
C ARG A 18 37.57 3.60 -22.47
N ALA A 19 38.02 2.56 -21.77
CA ALA A 19 37.13 1.68 -21.01
C ALA A 19 36.38 2.43 -19.89
N TYR A 20 37.05 3.33 -19.17
CA TYR A 20 36.44 4.15 -18.13
C TYR A 20 35.34 5.08 -18.68
N ILE A 21 35.59 5.75 -19.81
CA ILE A 21 34.59 6.60 -20.48
C ILE A 21 33.40 5.77 -20.97
N GLY A 22 33.66 4.60 -21.57
CA GLY A 22 32.61 3.68 -22.03
C GLY A 22 31.74 3.14 -20.88
N LEU A 23 32.34 2.84 -19.72
CA LEU A 23 31.61 2.37 -18.54
C LEU A 23 30.67 3.45 -17.98
N HIS A 24 31.10 4.72 -17.96
CA HIS A 24 30.26 5.84 -17.54
C HIS A 24 29.15 6.16 -18.55
N GLY A 25 29.43 6.07 -19.85
CA GLY A 25 28.40 6.17 -20.90
C GLY A 25 27.33 5.09 -20.75
N PHE A 26 27.73 3.82 -20.66
CA PHE A 26 26.81 2.70 -20.44
C PHE A 26 26.01 2.81 -19.13
N ALA A 27 26.63 3.34 -18.06
CA ALA A 27 25.92 3.62 -16.81
C ALA A 27 24.87 4.75 -16.98
N TYR A 28 25.18 5.80 -17.73
CA TYR A 28 24.26 6.89 -18.06
C TYR A 28 23.09 6.40 -18.92
N ASP A 29 23.35 5.68 -20.01
CA ASP A 29 22.29 5.15 -20.89
C ASP A 29 21.36 4.19 -20.14
N ARG A 30 21.91 3.35 -19.27
CA ARG A 30 21.13 2.42 -18.41
C ARG A 30 20.42 3.12 -17.24
N ALA A 31 20.80 4.36 -16.90
CA ALA A 31 20.03 5.21 -15.99
C ALA A 31 18.89 5.91 -16.74
N LYS A 32 19.18 6.47 -17.93
CA LYS A 32 18.21 7.12 -18.80
C LYS A 32 17.07 6.17 -19.20
N LEU A 33 17.39 4.97 -19.68
CA LEU A 33 16.39 3.95 -20.04
C LEU A 33 15.41 3.63 -18.90
N ARG A 34 15.88 3.64 -17.63
CA ARG A 34 15.02 3.46 -16.46
C ARG A 34 14.18 4.68 -16.13
N SER A 35 14.71 5.89 -16.36
CA SER A 35 13.94 7.13 -16.24
C SER A 35 12.82 7.17 -17.29
N ASP A 36 13.11 6.76 -18.52
CA ASP A 36 12.15 6.70 -19.61
C ASP A 36 11.05 5.66 -19.30
N GLN A 37 11.43 4.46 -18.85
CA GLN A 37 10.49 3.42 -18.34
C GLN A 37 9.64 3.89 -17.15
N ALA A 38 10.21 4.65 -16.22
CA ALA A 38 9.44 5.24 -15.12
C ALA A 38 8.44 6.29 -15.64
N SER A 39 8.83 7.09 -16.64
CA SER A 39 7.96 8.12 -17.22
C SER A 39 6.76 7.52 -17.97
N THR A 40 6.94 6.39 -18.67
CA THR A 40 5.83 5.70 -19.35
C THR A 40 4.91 5.01 -18.35
N LEU A 41 5.44 4.35 -17.32
CA LEU A 41 4.62 3.78 -16.24
C LEU A 41 3.75 4.85 -15.53
N VAL A 42 4.28 6.05 -15.30
CA VAL A 42 3.52 7.18 -14.72
C VAL A 42 2.42 7.69 -15.66
N LYS A 43 2.68 7.78 -16.98
CA LYS A 43 1.66 8.14 -17.98
C LYS A 43 0.54 7.11 -18.06
N ASN A 44 0.89 5.83 -18.19
CA ASN A 44 -0.07 4.73 -18.25
C ASN A 44 -0.93 4.66 -16.96
N LEU A 45 -0.34 4.96 -15.79
CA LEU A 45 -1.08 5.08 -14.53
C LEU A 45 -2.04 6.27 -14.53
N PHE A 46 -1.64 7.42 -15.05
CA PHE A 46 -2.50 8.60 -15.18
C PHE A 46 -3.68 8.34 -16.12
N GLU A 47 -3.44 7.78 -17.31
CA GLU A 47 -4.48 7.35 -18.26
C GLU A 47 -5.43 6.31 -17.65
N THR A 48 -4.89 5.37 -16.86
CA THR A 48 -5.68 4.42 -16.08
C THR A 48 -6.59 5.16 -15.09
N CYS A 49 -6.08 6.11 -14.32
CA CYS A 49 -6.88 6.89 -13.37
C CYS A 49 -7.97 7.73 -14.05
N VAL A 50 -7.66 8.41 -15.17
CA VAL A 50 -8.64 9.20 -15.94
C VAL A 50 -9.78 8.30 -16.43
N SER A 51 -9.48 7.17 -17.05
CA SER A 51 -10.49 6.22 -17.52
C SER A 51 -11.26 5.50 -16.41
N HIS A 52 -10.84 5.61 -15.15
CA HIS A 52 -11.66 5.21 -13.99
C HIS A 52 -12.55 6.36 -13.51
N GLY A 53 -12.08 7.62 -13.59
CA GLY A 53 -12.90 8.81 -13.35
C GLY A 53 -14.11 8.87 -14.27
N GLU A 54 -13.91 8.73 -15.59
CA GLU A 54 -14.98 8.71 -16.59
C GLU A 54 -16.04 7.61 -16.31
N LYS A 55 -15.60 6.44 -15.84
CA LYS A 55 -16.50 5.34 -15.45
C LYS A 55 -17.30 5.65 -14.19
N VAL A 56 -16.70 6.31 -13.20
CA VAL A 56 -17.38 6.77 -11.98
C VAL A 56 -18.37 7.89 -12.31
N GLU A 57 -18.02 8.84 -13.17
CA GLU A 57 -18.91 9.92 -13.59
C GLU A 57 -20.09 9.41 -14.43
N THR A 58 -19.88 8.47 -15.34
CA THR A 58 -21.00 7.85 -16.10
C THR A 58 -21.90 6.98 -15.21
N GLN A 59 -21.35 6.25 -14.24
CA GLN A 59 -22.14 5.57 -13.21
C GLN A 59 -22.92 6.55 -12.33
N PHE A 60 -22.29 7.64 -11.88
CA PHE A 60 -22.96 8.66 -11.07
C PHE A 60 -24.08 9.37 -11.85
N ASN A 61 -23.85 9.73 -13.11
CA ASN A 61 -24.85 10.41 -13.93
C ASN A 61 -26.04 9.50 -14.26
N THR A 62 -25.81 8.21 -14.56
CA THR A 62 -26.91 7.24 -14.75
C THR A 62 -27.70 7.04 -13.45
N LEU A 63 -27.04 6.74 -12.33
CA LEU A 63 -27.68 6.65 -11.01
C LEU A 63 -28.43 7.94 -10.63
N SER A 64 -27.86 9.12 -10.90
CA SER A 64 -28.51 10.41 -10.66
C SER A 64 -29.78 10.59 -11.50
N SER A 65 -29.77 10.12 -12.76
CA SER A 65 -30.95 10.16 -13.62
C SER A 65 -32.04 9.19 -13.13
N THR A 66 -31.70 7.95 -12.79
CA THR A 66 -32.64 6.95 -12.25
C THR A 66 -33.24 7.39 -10.93
N VAL A 67 -32.42 7.92 -10.01
CA VAL A 67 -32.93 8.46 -8.73
C VAL A 67 -33.84 9.67 -8.97
N LYS A 68 -33.56 10.53 -9.95
CA LYS A 68 -34.47 11.64 -10.30
C LYS A 68 -35.79 11.15 -10.90
N THR A 69 -35.79 10.13 -11.76
CA THR A 69 -37.04 9.55 -12.28
C THR A 69 -37.83 8.87 -11.17
N ASP A 70 -37.21 7.99 -10.39
CA ASP A 70 -37.85 7.29 -9.27
C ASP A 70 -38.44 8.24 -8.23
N VAL A 71 -37.69 9.29 -7.87
CA VAL A 71 -38.13 10.30 -6.91
C VAL A 71 -39.27 11.14 -7.49
N SER A 72 -39.23 11.55 -8.76
CA SER A 72 -40.31 12.32 -9.39
C SER A 72 -41.58 11.49 -9.64
N GLU A 73 -41.45 10.20 -9.93
CA GLU A 73 -42.57 9.27 -10.07
C GLU A 73 -43.23 8.97 -8.72
N LYS A 74 -42.43 8.69 -7.67
CA LYS A 74 -42.94 8.51 -6.30
C LYS A 74 -43.45 9.81 -5.67
N LEU A 75 -43.01 10.98 -6.13
CA LEU A 75 -43.51 12.31 -5.72
C LEU A 75 -44.63 12.88 -6.62
N LYS A 76 -45.44 12.00 -7.24
CA LYS A 76 -46.81 12.35 -7.66
C LYS A 76 -47.76 12.64 -6.47
N PHE A 77 -47.24 12.70 -5.24
CA PHE A 77 -47.93 13.17 -4.03
C PHE A 77 -47.81 14.70 -3.85
N LYS A 78 -48.95 15.38 -3.73
CA LYS A 78 -49.06 16.86 -3.68
C LYS A 78 -48.60 17.44 -2.33
N MET A 79 -47.30 17.56 -2.13
CA MET A 79 -46.72 18.16 -0.92
C MET A 79 -47.21 19.61 -0.66
N PRO A 80 -47.69 19.94 0.55
CA PRO A 80 -48.08 21.30 0.91
C PRO A 80 -46.85 22.20 1.15
N LYS A 81 -46.91 23.46 0.70
CA LYS A 81 -45.82 24.45 0.87
C LYS A 81 -45.70 24.89 2.34
N ARG A 82 -44.93 24.16 3.15
CA ARG A 82 -44.60 24.56 4.53
C ARG A 82 -43.25 25.28 4.56
N ALA A 83 -43.26 26.58 4.84
CA ALA A 83 -42.03 27.39 4.88
C ALA A 83 -41.13 26.97 6.06
N PHE A 84 -39.90 26.56 5.76
CA PHE A 84 -38.91 26.17 6.75
C PHE A 84 -38.24 27.43 7.34
N LYS A 85 -38.42 27.69 8.64
CA LYS A 85 -37.71 28.79 9.32
C LYS A 85 -36.22 28.44 9.40
N THR A 86 -35.39 29.22 8.72
CA THR A 86 -33.93 29.11 8.79
C THR A 86 -33.46 29.34 10.23
N SER A 87 -32.72 28.37 10.77
CA SER A 87 -32.26 28.40 12.16
C SER A 87 -31.04 29.32 12.32
N ASN A 88 -30.70 29.65 13.57
CA ASN A 88 -29.62 30.59 13.90
C ASN A 88 -28.19 30.11 13.52
N SER A 89 -28.08 28.94 12.86
CA SER A 89 -26.83 28.39 12.32
C SER A 89 -26.32 29.20 11.12
N THR A 90 -27.18 29.54 10.15
CA THR A 90 -26.76 30.20 8.90
C THR A 90 -26.13 31.57 9.14
N LYS A 91 -26.64 32.32 10.15
CA LYS A 91 -26.05 33.59 10.58
C LYS A 91 -24.62 33.42 11.14
N LYS A 92 -24.37 32.35 11.89
CA LYS A 92 -23.04 32.03 12.44
C LYS A 92 -22.06 31.56 11.36
N VAL A 93 -22.54 30.84 10.34
CA VAL A 93 -21.70 30.45 9.19
C VAL A 93 -21.18 31.70 8.46
N ALA A 94 -22.08 32.62 8.09
CA ALA A 94 -21.70 33.88 7.45
C ALA A 94 -20.77 34.76 8.31
N GLU A 95 -20.97 34.76 9.65
CA GLU A 95 -20.07 35.46 10.58
C GLU A 95 -18.66 34.84 10.63
N LEU A 96 -18.56 33.50 10.56
CA LEU A 96 -17.28 32.78 10.54
C LEU A 96 -16.54 32.98 9.20
N GLU A 97 -17.26 32.94 8.08
CA GLU A 97 -16.71 33.22 6.74
C GLU A 97 -16.10 34.63 6.68
N ALA A 98 -16.85 35.66 7.09
CA ALA A 98 -16.36 37.04 7.18
C ALA A 98 -15.20 37.23 8.18
N LYS A 99 -15.01 36.31 9.13
CA LYS A 99 -13.88 36.32 10.07
C LYS A 99 -12.62 35.67 9.48
N ILE A 100 -12.77 34.65 8.63
CA ILE A 100 -11.67 34.03 7.88
C ILE A 100 -11.07 35.03 6.89
N GLU A 101 -11.90 35.75 6.12
CA GLU A 101 -11.44 36.78 5.18
C GLU A 101 -10.62 37.87 5.87
N ARG A 102 -11.08 38.35 7.04
CA ARG A 102 -10.38 39.36 7.84
C ARG A 102 -9.01 38.89 8.33
N LEU A 103 -8.88 37.61 8.73
CA LEU A 103 -7.62 37.03 9.16
C LEU A 103 -6.64 36.88 7.99
N ASN A 104 -7.11 36.43 6.82
CA ASN A 104 -6.28 36.35 5.61
C ASN A 104 -5.76 37.74 5.20
N ALA A 105 -6.64 38.75 5.19
CA ALA A 105 -6.26 40.15 4.94
C ALA A 105 -5.35 40.77 6.03
N GLN A 106 -5.16 40.08 7.16
CA GLN A 106 -4.19 40.42 8.21
C GLN A 106 -2.84 39.72 7.96
N ILE A 107 -2.85 38.46 7.53
CA ILE A 107 -1.67 37.70 7.10
C ILE A 107 -0.98 38.40 5.92
N ASP A 108 -1.74 38.86 4.92
CA ASP A 108 -1.20 39.57 3.75
C ASP A 108 -0.54 40.92 4.09
N LYS A 109 -0.90 41.54 5.22
CA LYS A 109 -0.26 42.76 5.73
C LYS A 109 1.05 42.46 6.47
N LEU A 110 1.23 41.23 6.95
CA LEU A 110 2.43 40.78 7.66
C LEU A 110 3.44 40.07 6.74
N SER A 111 3.07 39.77 5.49
CA SER A 111 3.88 38.93 4.58
C SER A 111 4.78 39.69 3.58
N LYS A 112 4.73 41.03 3.52
CA LYS A 112 5.62 41.82 2.64
C LYS A 112 6.92 42.27 3.34
N PRO A 113 8.07 42.31 2.63
CA PRO A 113 9.32 41.88 3.25
C PRO A 113 10.28 43.00 3.68
N MET A 114 10.94 42.82 4.83
CA MET A 114 12.20 43.49 5.15
C MET A 114 13.39 42.62 4.71
N ALA A 115 14.16 43.09 3.74
CA ALA A 115 15.38 42.40 3.29
C ALA A 115 16.64 43.18 3.68
N LYS A 116 17.46 42.64 4.61
CA LYS A 116 18.94 42.60 4.51
C LYS A 116 19.69 41.99 5.70
N LYS A 117 20.80 41.31 5.33
CA LYS A 117 22.08 41.08 6.04
C LYS A 117 22.23 39.95 7.09
N ALA A 118 23.42 39.33 6.96
CA ALA A 118 24.26 38.62 7.94
C ALA A 118 24.12 37.08 8.13
N LYS A 119 25.31 36.47 8.24
CA LYS A 119 25.77 35.10 8.54
C LYS A 119 27.04 35.30 9.42
N PRO A 120 27.76 34.29 9.99
CA PRO A 120 27.55 32.83 9.99
C PRO A 120 27.85 32.10 11.33
N GLN A 121 27.61 30.77 11.40
CA GLN A 121 28.54 29.67 11.85
C GLN A 121 27.76 28.32 11.97
N LYS A 122 28.28 27.19 11.45
CA LYS A 122 28.95 26.04 12.15
C LYS A 122 28.13 25.48 13.34
N THR A 123 27.85 24.18 13.48
CA THR A 123 28.68 22.96 13.22
C THR A 123 27.90 21.73 12.67
N GLN A 124 28.62 20.59 12.52
CA GLN A 124 28.19 19.23 12.13
C GLN A 124 28.42 18.27 13.34
N PRO A 125 27.89 17.01 13.41
CA PRO A 125 27.83 15.96 12.36
C PRO A 125 26.40 15.34 12.19
N ALA A 126 26.09 14.09 11.77
CA ALA A 126 26.87 12.85 11.62
C ALA A 126 26.31 11.79 10.61
N LYS A 127 26.80 10.55 10.79
CA LYS A 127 26.61 9.28 10.03
C LYS A 127 25.33 8.52 10.47
N ALA A 128 24.81 7.49 9.77
CA ALA A 128 24.93 7.00 8.38
C ALA A 128 23.86 5.90 8.14
N ALA A 129 23.57 5.55 6.88
CA ALA A 129 22.58 4.51 6.51
C ALA A 129 23.18 3.39 5.62
N VAL A 130 22.67 2.16 5.75
CA VAL A 130 23.21 0.93 5.12
C VAL A 130 22.40 0.52 3.87
N THR A 131 23.01 -0.24 2.94
CA THR A 131 22.47 -0.57 1.61
C THR A 131 22.30 -2.09 1.35
N LYS A 132 21.41 -2.39 0.39
CA LYS A 132 20.98 -3.66 -0.24
C LYS A 132 22.16 -4.54 -0.76
N ASN A 133 22.05 -5.81 -1.22
CA ASN A 133 21.07 -6.53 -2.09
C ASN A 133 21.35 -8.08 -2.03
N VAL A 134 20.39 -9.04 -2.02
CA VAL A 134 19.67 -9.74 -3.13
C VAL A 134 20.50 -10.68 -4.05
N GLN A 135 20.03 -11.95 -4.27
CA GLN A 135 20.11 -12.87 -5.47
C GLN A 135 20.05 -14.40 -5.06
N LYS A 136 19.62 -15.44 -5.85
CA LYS A 136 18.96 -15.58 -7.20
C LYS A 136 18.61 -17.05 -7.64
N GLU A 137 17.50 -17.24 -8.38
CA GLU A 137 17.10 -18.32 -9.37
C GLU A 137 16.55 -19.75 -9.03
N THR A 138 16.21 -20.50 -10.10
CA THR A 138 15.08 -21.43 -10.36
C THR A 138 15.53 -22.63 -11.26
N PRO A 139 14.75 -23.70 -11.65
CA PRO A 139 13.51 -23.66 -12.48
C PRO A 139 12.44 -24.79 -12.27
N ALA A 140 11.39 -24.81 -13.11
CA ALA A 140 10.19 -25.68 -13.00
C ALA A 140 9.71 -26.28 -14.35
N PRO A 141 8.74 -27.22 -14.32
CA PRO A 141 7.40 -27.07 -14.95
C PRO A 141 6.27 -27.73 -14.10
N LYS A 142 4.94 -27.73 -14.36
CA LYS A 142 3.86 -27.01 -15.13
C LYS A 142 2.50 -27.59 -14.58
N THR A 143 1.24 -27.22 -14.91
CA THR A 143 0.61 -26.46 -16.02
C THR A 143 -0.49 -25.51 -15.48
N GLN A 144 -1.71 -25.43 -16.09
CA GLN A 144 -2.67 -24.30 -15.94
C GLN A 144 -4.14 -24.71 -16.21
N PRO A 145 -5.15 -23.83 -15.92
CA PRO A 145 -5.65 -22.91 -16.97
C PRO A 145 -5.73 -21.41 -16.55
N ALA A 146 -5.84 -20.55 -17.57
CA ALA A 146 -5.80 -19.07 -17.47
C ALA A 146 -7.00 -18.46 -16.72
N SER A 147 -6.90 -17.27 -16.11
CA SER A 147 -5.84 -16.24 -16.19
C SER A 147 -4.98 -16.08 -14.92
N ALA A 148 -5.06 -17.01 -13.97
CA ALA A 148 -4.52 -16.86 -12.61
C ALA A 148 -2.98 -17.03 -12.45
N THR A 149 -2.24 -17.32 -13.53
CA THR A 149 -1.15 -18.32 -13.54
C THR A 149 0.29 -17.80 -13.50
N ALA A 150 0.50 -16.51 -13.24
CA ALA A 150 1.85 -15.92 -13.04
C ALA A 150 2.13 -15.54 -11.56
N ASP A 151 1.07 -15.32 -10.78
CA ASP A 151 1.15 -14.95 -9.37
C ASP A 151 1.27 -16.17 -8.43
N THR A 152 0.79 -17.33 -8.89
CA THR A 152 0.60 -18.58 -8.13
C THR A 152 1.80 -18.94 -7.27
N ASP A 153 2.99 -18.86 -7.86
CA ASP A 153 4.25 -19.37 -7.31
C ASP A 153 4.64 -18.67 -6.00
N LYS A 154 4.25 -17.40 -5.84
CA LYS A 154 4.47 -16.62 -4.61
C LYS A 154 3.55 -17.04 -3.47
N TYR A 155 2.35 -17.54 -3.77
CA TYR A 155 1.33 -17.91 -2.79
C TYR A 155 1.33 -19.43 -2.49
N ALA A 156 1.86 -20.25 -3.40
CA ALA A 156 2.02 -21.70 -3.26
C ALA A 156 2.59 -22.18 -1.89
N PRO A 157 3.69 -21.61 -1.33
CA PRO A 157 4.20 -22.07 -0.03
C PRO A 157 3.29 -21.73 1.15
N TYR A 158 2.39 -20.75 1.01
CA TYR A 158 1.36 -20.46 2.01
C TYR A 158 0.13 -21.35 1.82
N LEU A 159 -0.27 -21.62 0.57
CA LEU A 159 -1.36 -22.54 0.26
C LEU A 159 -1.06 -23.95 0.78
N ALA A 160 0.14 -24.47 0.52
CA ALA A 160 0.54 -25.81 0.96
C ALA A 160 0.52 -25.96 2.50
N ASP A 161 0.83 -24.89 3.22
CA ASP A 161 0.77 -24.87 4.69
C ASP A 161 -0.67 -24.78 5.22
N VAL A 162 -1.53 -23.99 4.57
CA VAL A 162 -2.98 -23.94 4.85
C VAL A 162 -3.64 -25.30 4.58
N GLN A 163 -3.27 -25.97 3.49
CA GLN A 163 -3.84 -27.26 3.08
C GLN A 163 -3.54 -28.41 4.05
N ARG A 164 -2.59 -28.25 4.98
CA ARG A 164 -2.38 -29.17 6.11
C ARG A 164 -3.55 -29.19 7.09
N PHE A 165 -4.31 -28.10 7.17
CA PHE A 165 -5.48 -27.93 8.05
C PHE A 165 -6.79 -27.88 7.25
N ASP A 166 -6.75 -27.49 5.98
CA ASP A 166 -7.91 -27.41 5.10
C ASP A 166 -7.59 -27.75 3.64
N ALA A 167 -7.74 -29.01 3.26
CA ALA A 167 -7.49 -29.48 1.91
C ALA A 167 -8.35 -28.77 0.83
N ALA A 168 -9.48 -28.18 1.22
CA ALA A 168 -10.38 -27.43 0.34
C ALA A 168 -10.00 -25.93 0.17
N ALA A 169 -8.89 -25.48 0.76
CA ALA A 169 -8.51 -24.07 0.76
C ALA A 169 -8.22 -23.51 -0.65
N ASP A 170 -8.88 -22.40 -0.98
CA ASP A 170 -8.69 -21.67 -2.24
C ASP A 170 -7.49 -20.69 -2.16
N ILE A 171 -6.61 -20.78 -3.16
CA ILE A 171 -5.47 -19.87 -3.34
C ILE A 171 -5.89 -18.40 -3.47
N SER A 172 -7.10 -18.12 -3.95
CA SER A 172 -7.64 -16.76 -4.05
C SER A 172 -7.87 -16.15 -2.66
N VAL A 173 -8.32 -16.93 -1.69
CA VAL A 173 -8.47 -16.50 -0.29
C VAL A 173 -7.09 -16.30 0.35
N VAL A 174 -6.19 -17.28 0.20
CA VAL A 174 -4.80 -17.19 0.71
C VAL A 174 -4.07 -15.97 0.15
N ARG A 175 -4.27 -15.63 -1.13
CA ARG A 175 -3.73 -14.43 -1.79
C ARG A 175 -4.15 -13.15 -1.06
N LYS A 176 -5.43 -12.99 -0.71
CA LYS A 176 -5.94 -11.80 -0.01
C LYS A 176 -5.35 -11.66 1.40
N ILE A 177 -5.24 -12.78 2.13
CA ILE A 177 -4.61 -12.82 3.46
C ILE A 177 -3.13 -12.40 3.37
N VAL A 178 -2.36 -12.97 2.43
CA VAL A 178 -0.94 -12.61 2.20
C VAL A 178 -0.78 -11.13 1.84
N ILE A 179 -1.70 -10.56 1.05
CA ILE A 179 -1.72 -9.12 0.73
C ILE A 179 -1.95 -8.28 2.00
N HIS A 180 -2.87 -8.68 2.89
CA HIS A 180 -3.08 -7.98 4.16
C HIS A 180 -1.86 -8.07 5.09
N CYS A 181 -1.27 -9.25 5.28
CA CYS A 181 -0.11 -9.42 6.16
C CYS A 181 1.12 -8.63 5.65
N GLY A 182 1.27 -8.49 4.33
CA GLY A 182 2.07 -7.44 3.70
C GLY A 182 3.52 -7.33 4.21
N ILE A 183 3.81 -6.27 4.97
CA ILE A 183 5.15 -6.01 5.50
C ILE A 183 5.56 -7.02 6.59
N ALA A 184 4.61 -7.54 7.38
CA ALA A 184 4.90 -8.48 8.46
C ALA A 184 5.61 -9.75 7.94
N LEU A 185 5.20 -10.23 6.75
CA LEU A 185 5.78 -11.41 6.11
C LEU A 185 7.22 -11.21 5.59
N ARG A 186 7.77 -9.99 5.67
CA ARG A 186 9.14 -9.67 5.22
C ARG A 186 10.20 -9.84 6.32
N ASN A 187 9.80 -9.82 7.59
CA ASN A 187 10.67 -10.15 8.71
C ASN A 187 10.40 -11.59 9.18
N ASN A 188 11.36 -12.23 9.85
CA ASN A 188 11.18 -13.59 10.35
C ASN A 188 10.11 -13.63 11.45
N ASP A 189 10.12 -12.66 12.36
CA ASP A 189 9.26 -12.67 13.55
C ASP A 189 7.80 -12.37 13.19
N GLY A 190 7.57 -11.45 12.25
CA GLY A 190 6.23 -11.10 11.75
C GLY A 190 5.58 -12.13 10.80
N ARG A 191 6.29 -13.22 10.47
CA ARG A 191 5.73 -14.36 9.71
C ARG A 191 5.01 -15.37 10.60
N PHE A 192 5.23 -15.35 11.91
CA PHE A 192 4.69 -16.33 12.83
C PHE A 192 3.84 -15.65 13.92
N VAL A 193 2.98 -16.43 14.57
CA VAL A 193 2.13 -15.98 15.68
C VAL A 193 2.61 -16.65 16.97
N ALA A 194 3.16 -15.84 17.87
CA ALA A 194 3.64 -16.26 19.18
C ALA A 194 2.46 -16.38 20.16
N CYS A 195 1.69 -17.48 20.09
CA CYS A 195 0.51 -17.71 20.92
C CYS A 195 0.72 -17.60 22.45
N SER A 196 1.95 -17.82 22.93
CA SER A 196 2.34 -17.62 24.32
C SER A 196 2.42 -16.14 24.74
N ASP A 197 2.68 -15.25 23.78
CA ASP A 197 2.75 -13.80 24.00
C ASP A 197 1.34 -13.19 23.88
N GLU A 198 0.87 -12.63 24.98
CA GLU A 198 -0.42 -11.95 25.07
C GLU A 198 -0.50 -10.69 24.20
N THR A 199 0.61 -9.96 24.04
CA THR A 199 0.65 -8.75 23.22
C THR A 199 0.49 -9.06 21.72
N GLU A 200 1.00 -10.21 21.28
CA GLU A 200 0.78 -10.74 19.93
C GLU A 200 -0.67 -11.25 19.76
N ARG A 201 -1.23 -12.00 20.73
CA ARG A 201 -2.66 -12.41 20.68
C ARG A 201 -3.59 -11.20 20.54
N HIS A 202 -3.39 -10.19 21.39
CA HIS A 202 -4.13 -8.93 21.34
C HIS A 202 -3.90 -8.17 20.02
N THR A 203 -2.69 -8.20 19.46
CA THR A 203 -2.40 -7.59 18.14
C THR A 203 -3.14 -8.31 17.03
N VAL A 204 -3.22 -9.64 17.04
CA VAL A 204 -4.01 -10.42 16.07
C VAL A 204 -5.51 -10.13 16.21
N ARG A 205 -6.07 -10.14 17.43
CA ARG A 205 -7.47 -9.71 17.68
C ARG A 205 -7.75 -8.32 17.09
N ASN A 206 -6.93 -7.34 17.48
CA ASN A 206 -7.18 -5.93 17.17
C ASN A 206 -6.90 -5.57 15.71
N SER A 207 -6.10 -6.36 14.98
CA SER A 207 -5.77 -6.13 13.55
C SER A 207 -6.56 -7.00 12.57
N TRP A 208 -6.93 -8.22 12.95
CA TRP A 208 -7.64 -9.18 12.11
C TRP A 208 -9.12 -9.25 12.46
N LEU A 209 -9.47 -9.70 13.66
CA LEU A 209 -10.87 -9.93 14.05
C LEU A 209 -11.70 -8.63 14.01
N ILE A 210 -11.22 -7.59 14.69
CA ILE A 210 -11.93 -6.30 14.75
C ILE A 210 -11.78 -5.56 13.40
N LYS A 211 -10.54 -5.25 12.97
CA LYS A 211 -10.28 -4.34 11.83
C LYS A 211 -10.39 -4.97 10.44
N LYS A 212 -10.49 -6.30 10.30
CA LYS A 212 -10.63 -6.96 8.99
C LYS A 212 -11.87 -7.84 8.85
N LEU A 213 -12.27 -8.56 9.90
CA LEU A 213 -13.50 -9.36 9.88
C LEU A 213 -14.74 -8.59 10.38
N GLY A 214 -14.54 -7.39 10.96
CA GLY A 214 -15.64 -6.54 11.44
C GLY A 214 -16.39 -7.13 12.63
N LEU A 215 -15.71 -7.86 13.51
CA LEU A 215 -16.30 -8.42 14.71
C LEU A 215 -16.34 -7.39 15.83
N GLU A 216 -17.54 -7.17 16.38
CA GLU A 216 -17.84 -6.27 17.49
C GLU A 216 -18.13 -7.04 18.80
N ASP A 217 -17.70 -8.31 18.87
CA ASP A 217 -17.83 -9.15 20.08
C ASP A 217 -16.95 -8.61 21.24
N GLU A 218 -17.30 -9.03 22.46
CA GLU A 218 -16.53 -8.69 23.65
C GLU A 218 -15.07 -9.17 23.62
N THR A 219 -14.21 -8.41 24.29
CA THR A 219 -12.74 -8.55 24.23
C THR A 219 -12.24 -9.96 24.58
N ASP A 220 -12.91 -10.61 25.54
CA ASP A 220 -12.60 -11.96 26.03
C ASP A 220 -13.07 -13.05 25.06
N ILE A 221 -14.23 -12.87 24.44
CA ILE A 221 -14.76 -13.77 23.39
C ILE A 221 -13.79 -13.77 22.20
N LEU A 222 -13.27 -12.60 21.84
CA LEU A 222 -12.29 -12.46 20.76
C LEU A 222 -10.91 -13.04 21.11
N ASP A 223 -10.43 -12.97 22.37
CA ASP A 223 -9.18 -13.67 22.75
C ASP A 223 -9.39 -15.19 22.80
N ALA A 224 -10.54 -15.67 23.28
CA ALA A 224 -10.89 -17.10 23.24
C ALA A 224 -10.91 -17.66 21.81
N LYS A 225 -11.44 -16.90 20.84
CA LYS A 225 -11.36 -17.23 19.39
C LYS A 225 -9.92 -17.34 18.90
N VAL A 226 -9.02 -16.47 19.34
CA VAL A 226 -7.57 -16.54 19.05
C VAL A 226 -6.93 -17.77 19.73
N GLN A 227 -7.27 -18.05 20.98
CA GLN A 227 -6.74 -19.19 21.74
C GLN A 227 -7.15 -20.53 21.12
N ALA A 228 -8.40 -20.69 20.66
CA ALA A 228 -8.84 -21.91 19.98
C ALA A 228 -8.02 -22.25 18.72
N VAL A 229 -7.59 -21.24 17.94
CA VAL A 229 -6.69 -21.46 16.79
C VAL A 229 -5.24 -21.71 17.25
N CYS A 230 -4.81 -21.10 18.36
CA CYS A 230 -3.53 -21.43 19.00
C CYS A 230 -3.45 -22.89 19.47
N GLU A 231 -4.56 -23.46 19.96
CA GLU A 231 -4.69 -24.88 20.31
C GLU A 231 -4.76 -25.77 19.05
N THR A 232 -5.53 -25.37 18.04
CA THR A 232 -5.60 -26.08 16.75
C THR A 232 -4.22 -26.23 16.11
N MET A 233 -3.38 -25.19 16.16
CA MET A 233 -2.00 -25.22 15.66
C MET A 233 -0.96 -25.59 16.74
N LYS A 234 -1.34 -26.20 17.87
CA LYS A 234 -0.44 -26.44 19.02
C LYS A 234 0.78 -27.30 18.68
N SER A 235 0.62 -28.26 17.75
CA SER A 235 1.70 -29.10 17.20
C SER A 235 2.78 -28.32 16.44
N ASP A 236 2.43 -27.20 15.83
CA ASP A 236 3.38 -26.38 15.07
C ASP A 236 4.15 -25.43 15.97
N ASN A 237 5.46 -25.65 16.10
CA ASN A 237 6.38 -24.73 16.78
C ASN A 237 6.45 -23.34 16.11
N LYS A 238 6.10 -23.23 14.82
CA LYS A 238 6.16 -22.00 14.03
C LYS A 238 4.82 -21.76 13.31
N LYS A 239 3.83 -21.30 14.06
CA LYS A 239 2.46 -21.03 13.59
C LYS A 239 2.46 -19.91 12.56
N ASN A 240 2.39 -20.24 11.28
CA ASN A 240 2.43 -19.29 10.17
C ASN A 240 1.24 -18.31 10.23
N ARG A 241 1.52 -17.00 10.22
CA ARG A 241 0.48 -15.96 10.40
C ARG A 241 -0.61 -16.01 9.33
N VAL A 242 -0.27 -16.41 8.10
CA VAL A 242 -1.25 -16.55 7.00
C VAL A 242 -2.22 -17.70 7.30
N THR A 243 -1.69 -18.84 7.74
CA THR A 243 -2.47 -20.04 8.12
C THR A 243 -3.33 -19.78 9.35
N PHE A 244 -2.78 -19.08 10.35
CA PHE A 244 -3.50 -18.64 11.54
C PHE A 244 -4.70 -17.73 11.18
N TYR A 245 -4.48 -16.77 10.28
CA TYR A 245 -5.51 -15.82 9.84
C TYR A 245 -6.60 -16.51 8.99
N TYR A 246 -6.21 -17.50 8.17
CA TYR A 246 -7.15 -18.35 7.43
C TYR A 246 -8.05 -19.15 8.37
N LEU A 247 -7.48 -19.81 9.39
CA LEU A 247 -8.25 -20.59 10.35
C LEU A 247 -9.22 -19.74 11.18
N LEU A 248 -8.81 -18.54 11.60
CA LEU A 248 -9.74 -17.58 12.22
C LEU A 248 -10.89 -17.22 11.28
N ALA A 249 -10.60 -16.85 10.03
CA ALA A 249 -11.65 -16.49 9.06
C ALA A 249 -12.54 -17.69 8.66
N LYS A 250 -12.03 -18.93 8.76
CA LYS A 250 -12.81 -20.17 8.57
C LYS A 250 -13.78 -20.42 9.72
N ASN A 251 -13.29 -20.36 10.96
CA ASN A 251 -14.11 -20.60 12.15
C ASN A 251 -15.27 -19.59 12.26
N GLU A 252 -15.03 -18.34 11.89
CA GLU A 252 -16.03 -17.26 11.88
C GLU A 252 -16.93 -17.26 10.62
N GLY A 253 -16.74 -18.19 9.69
CA GLY A 253 -17.50 -18.25 8.42
C GLY A 253 -17.25 -17.06 7.48
N ARG A 254 -16.19 -16.26 7.70
CA ARG A 254 -15.92 -15.00 6.98
C ARG A 254 -15.03 -15.15 5.74
N LEU A 255 -14.62 -16.35 5.34
CA LEU A 255 -13.74 -16.59 4.17
C LEU A 255 -14.22 -15.90 2.88
N ALA A 256 -15.54 -15.81 2.66
CA ALA A 256 -16.14 -15.16 1.50
C ALA A 256 -16.09 -13.61 1.54
N SER A 257 -15.84 -13.02 2.72
CA SER A 257 -15.82 -11.56 2.97
C SER A 257 -14.42 -10.94 2.89
N LEU A 258 -13.39 -11.74 2.60
CA LEU A 258 -11.98 -11.34 2.55
C LEU A 258 -11.60 -10.61 1.25
#